data_AF-C4K142-F1
#
_entry.id   AF-C4K142-F1
#
_cell.length_a   1.000
_cell.length_b   1.000
_cell.length_c   1.000
_cell.angle_alpha   90.00
_cell.angle_beta   90.00
_cell.angle_gamma   90.00
#
_symmetry.space_group_name_H-M   'P 1'
#
loop_
_entity.id
_entity.type
_entity.pdbx_description
1 polymer ?
#
loop_
_entity_poly.entity_id
_entity_poly.type
_entity_poly.pdbx_seq_one_letter_code
_entity_poly.pdbx_strand_id
1 'polypeptide(L)'
;MPIKEDNFKVRVAVADVQSILEGSIAIKDLRNKIEKLNHKIQENIAAKEAEFKPLEEKLLNERSHLSETEFEHKVNEFNAKVSHVRKEIQIKKTKLEQAHAEAMSRVHETTITIISELAEKYNLNLVIPSAQVLYAKNNLNITSEVTFMLNERLKEVTINY
;
A
#
# COMPACT_ATOMS: atom_id res chain seq x y z
N MET A 1 22.51 37.96 14.23
CA MET A 1 22.05 39.07 13.37
C MET A 1 20.57 39.29 13.62
N PRO A 2 20.10 40.54 13.76
CA PRO A 2 18.67 40.82 13.85
C PRO A 2 17.98 40.53 12.50
N ILE A 3 16.78 39.99 12.55
CA ILE A 3 15.95 39.68 11.38
C ILE A 3 15.43 41.00 10.80
N LYS A 4 15.55 41.21 9.48
CA LYS A 4 15.07 42.43 8.80
C LYS A 4 13.55 42.36 8.60
N GLU A 5 12.84 43.48 8.69
CA GLU A 5 11.37 43.54 8.53
C GLU A 5 10.87 43.01 7.17
N ASP A 6 11.65 43.16 6.10
CA ASP A 6 11.27 42.65 4.77
C ASP A 6 11.18 41.10 4.71
N ASN A 7 11.72 40.38 5.72
CA ASN A 7 11.60 38.93 5.84
C ASN A 7 10.19 38.44 6.23
N PHE A 8 9.25 39.34 6.54
CA PHE A 8 7.88 38.98 6.93
C PHE A 8 6.89 38.95 5.76
N LYS A 9 7.32 39.25 4.52
CA LYS A 9 6.50 39.07 3.31
C LYS A 9 6.56 37.62 2.84
N VAL A 10 5.50 36.86 3.08
CA VAL A 10 5.40 35.44 2.74
C VAL A 10 4.42 35.23 1.59
N ARG A 11 4.86 34.53 0.54
CA ARG A 11 3.98 33.99 -0.50
C ARG A 11 3.60 32.58 -0.12
N VAL A 12 2.30 32.34 0.00
CA VAL A 12 1.75 31.06 0.47
C VAL A 12 0.86 30.42 -0.58
N ALA A 13 0.84 29.10 -0.61
CA ALA A 13 -0.17 28.32 -1.31
C ALA A 13 -0.77 27.26 -0.38
N VAL A 14 -1.87 26.67 -0.82
CA VAL A 14 -2.56 25.58 -0.14
C VAL A 14 -2.62 24.38 -1.09
N ALA A 15 -2.40 23.19 -0.55
CA ALA A 15 -2.52 21.95 -1.28
C ALA A 15 -3.32 20.93 -0.48
N ASP A 16 -4.28 20.30 -1.12
CA ASP A 16 -5.02 19.18 -0.57
C ASP A 16 -4.36 17.87 -0.97
N VAL A 17 -3.42 17.42 -0.14
CA VAL A 17 -2.64 16.21 -0.41
C VAL A 17 -3.55 14.99 -0.51
N GLN A 18 -4.61 14.91 0.29
CA GLN A 18 -5.55 13.79 0.24
C GLN A 18 -6.27 13.76 -1.12
N SER A 19 -6.81 14.88 -1.57
CA SER A 19 -7.49 15.00 -2.87
C SER A 19 -6.54 14.75 -4.04
N ILE A 20 -5.28 15.16 -3.94
CA ILE A 20 -4.24 14.84 -4.94
C ILE A 20 -4.06 13.32 -5.06
N LEU A 21 -3.93 12.63 -3.92
CA LEU A 21 -3.73 11.19 -3.90
C LEU A 21 -4.98 10.44 -4.39
N GLU A 22 -6.18 10.87 -4.01
CA GLU A 22 -7.45 10.32 -4.51
C GLU A 22 -7.65 10.56 -6.02
N GLY A 23 -7.19 11.70 -6.52
CA GLY A 23 -7.21 12.07 -7.93
C GLY A 23 -6.14 11.39 -8.79
N SER A 24 -5.16 10.71 -8.16
CA SER A 24 -4.03 10.10 -8.85
C SER A 24 -4.42 8.86 -9.65
N ILE A 25 -4.05 8.84 -10.93
CA ILE A 25 -4.21 7.67 -11.81
C ILE A 25 -3.36 6.51 -11.30
N ALA A 26 -2.11 6.79 -10.89
CA ALA A 26 -1.21 5.81 -10.31
C ALA A 26 -1.80 5.12 -9.07
N ILE A 27 -2.46 5.86 -8.17
CA ILE A 27 -3.08 5.27 -6.98
C ILE A 27 -4.30 4.42 -7.34
N LYS A 28 -5.11 4.85 -8.30
CA LYS A 28 -6.25 4.05 -8.77
C LYS A 28 -5.79 2.72 -9.38
N ASP A 29 -4.74 2.76 -10.19
CA ASP A 29 -4.12 1.55 -10.76
C ASP A 29 -3.51 0.65 -9.67
N LEU A 30 -2.76 1.24 -8.73
CA LEU A 30 -2.19 0.54 -7.58
C LEU A 30 -3.26 -0.20 -6.78
N ARG A 31 -4.39 0.46 -6.48
CA ARG A 31 -5.52 -0.16 -5.77
C ARG A 31 -6.06 -1.38 -6.52
N ASN A 32 -6.25 -1.27 -7.83
CA ASN A 32 -6.72 -2.39 -8.66
C ASN A 32 -5.73 -3.57 -8.67
N LYS A 33 -4.43 -3.27 -8.74
CA LYS A 33 -3.37 -4.29 -8.70
C LYS A 33 -3.33 -5.01 -7.34
N ILE A 34 -3.42 -4.27 -6.23
CA ILE A 34 -3.47 -4.83 -4.87
C ILE A 34 -4.71 -5.70 -4.67
N GLU A 35 -5.87 -5.26 -5.15
CA GLU A 35 -7.12 -6.04 -5.07
C GLU A 35 -6.99 -7.38 -5.79
N LYS A 36 -6.44 -7.38 -7.02
CA LYS A 36 -6.18 -8.61 -7.78
C LYS A 36 -5.20 -9.55 -7.06
N LEU A 37 -4.14 -9.01 -6.48
CA LEU A 37 -3.16 -9.81 -5.73
C LEU A 37 -3.77 -10.41 -4.46
N ASN A 38 -4.59 -9.65 -3.74
CA ASN A 38 -5.35 -10.14 -2.59
C ASN A 38 -6.31 -11.27 -3.00
N HIS A 39 -7.06 -11.10 -4.08
CA HIS A 39 -7.95 -12.14 -4.60
C HIS A 39 -7.18 -13.43 -4.89
N LYS A 40 -6.04 -13.33 -5.57
CA LYS A 40 -5.18 -14.47 -5.87
C LYS A 40 -4.62 -15.14 -4.61
N ILE A 41 -4.31 -14.38 -3.56
CA ILE A 41 -3.90 -14.95 -2.27
C ILE A 41 -5.07 -15.71 -1.64
N GLN A 42 -6.29 -15.17 -1.67
CA GLN A 42 -7.48 -15.83 -1.12
C GLN A 42 -7.81 -17.13 -1.88
N GLU A 43 -7.75 -17.13 -3.20
CA GLU A 43 -7.92 -18.34 -4.01
C GLU A 43 -6.89 -19.43 -3.64
N ASN A 44 -5.63 -19.04 -3.45
CA ASN A 44 -4.58 -19.97 -3.04
C ASN A 44 -4.84 -20.55 -1.63
N ILE A 45 -5.38 -19.75 -0.71
CA ILE A 45 -5.76 -20.22 0.63
C ILE A 45 -6.88 -21.25 0.52
N ALA A 46 -7.96 -20.91 -0.21
CA ALA A 46 -9.11 -21.80 -0.39
C ALA A 46 -8.72 -23.13 -1.06
N ALA A 47 -7.84 -23.09 -2.06
CA ALA A 47 -7.31 -24.29 -2.71
C ALA A 47 -6.53 -25.18 -1.74
N LYS A 48 -5.72 -24.59 -0.85
CA LYS A 48 -4.96 -25.33 0.16
C LYS A 48 -5.85 -25.90 1.26
N GLU A 49 -6.89 -25.19 1.67
CA GLU A 49 -7.89 -25.70 2.61
C GLU A 49 -8.65 -26.91 2.01
N ALA A 50 -9.04 -26.82 0.74
CA ALA A 50 -9.66 -27.92 0.02
C ALA A 50 -8.73 -29.14 -0.16
N GLU A 51 -7.41 -28.92 -0.24
CA GLU A 51 -6.39 -29.99 -0.24
C GLU A 51 -6.24 -30.65 1.14
N PHE A 52 -6.24 -29.85 2.22
CA PHE A 52 -5.98 -30.36 3.56
C PHE A 52 -7.16 -31.07 4.22
N LYS A 53 -8.39 -30.61 3.97
CA LYS A 53 -9.59 -31.21 4.56
C LYS A 53 -9.71 -32.73 4.33
N PRO A 54 -9.60 -33.26 3.10
CA PRO A 54 -9.68 -34.71 2.89
C PRO A 54 -8.49 -35.48 3.49
N LEU A 55 -7.32 -34.85 3.60
CA LEU A 55 -6.14 -35.45 4.24
C LEU A 55 -6.35 -35.61 5.74
N GLU A 56 -6.95 -34.61 6.39
CA GLU A 56 -7.34 -34.67 7.80
C GLU A 56 -8.41 -35.75 8.04
N GLU A 57 -9.47 -35.79 7.23
CA GLU A 57 -10.52 -36.82 7.32
C GLU A 57 -9.95 -38.22 7.14
N LYS A 58 -9.05 -38.42 6.16
CA LYS A 58 -8.38 -39.71 5.95
C LYS A 58 -7.53 -40.11 7.15
N LEU A 59 -6.76 -39.17 7.72
CA LEU A 59 -5.93 -39.42 8.89
C LEU A 59 -6.76 -39.87 10.10
N LEU A 60 -7.90 -39.22 10.33
CA LEU A 60 -8.83 -39.58 11.42
C LEU A 60 -9.44 -40.98 11.22
N ASN A 61 -9.82 -41.32 9.98
CA ASN A 61 -10.38 -42.64 9.66
C ASN A 61 -9.36 -43.78 9.81
N GLU A 62 -8.07 -43.51 9.58
CA GLU A 62 -7.00 -44.50 9.74
C GLU A 62 -6.59 -44.74 11.21
N ARG A 63 -7.04 -43.92 12.17
CA ARG A 63 -6.62 -44.03 13.59
C ARG A 63 -6.82 -45.42 14.18
N SER A 64 -7.93 -46.08 13.88
CA SER A 64 -8.26 -47.42 14.41
C SER A 64 -7.41 -48.55 13.79
N HIS A 65 -6.69 -48.29 12.70
CA HIS A 65 -5.91 -49.27 11.96
C HIS A 65 -4.38 -49.09 12.10
N LEU A 66 -3.94 -48.03 12.78
CA LEU A 66 -2.54 -47.68 12.94
C LEU A 66 -2.08 -47.90 14.39
N SER A 67 -0.80 -48.24 14.57
CA SER A 67 -0.19 -48.16 15.89
C SER A 67 -0.14 -46.70 16.37
N GLU A 68 -0.02 -46.50 17.68
CA GLU A 68 0.06 -45.17 18.27
C GLU A 68 1.22 -44.35 17.69
N THR A 69 2.40 -44.97 17.55
CA THR A 69 3.60 -44.35 16.98
C THR A 69 3.45 -43.98 15.51
N GLU A 70 2.79 -44.82 14.69
CA GLU A 70 2.57 -44.52 13.27
C GLU A 70 1.55 -43.40 13.08
N PHE A 71 0.50 -43.37 13.90
CA PHE A 71 -0.49 -42.31 13.89
C PHE A 71 0.12 -40.96 14.29
N GLU A 72 0.89 -40.92 15.39
CA GLU A 72 1.60 -39.71 15.82
C GLU A 72 2.55 -39.19 14.75
N HIS A 73 3.29 -40.07 14.09
CA HIS A 73 4.15 -39.68 12.97
C HIS A 73 3.37 -39.00 11.83
N LYS A 74 2.24 -39.59 11.41
CA LYS A 74 1.39 -39.01 10.35
C LYS A 74 0.74 -37.67 10.77
N VAL A 75 0.31 -37.54 12.03
CA VAL A 75 -0.20 -36.27 12.58
C VAL A 75 0.88 -35.19 12.54
N ASN A 76 2.10 -35.52 12.94
CA ASN A 76 3.21 -34.58 12.91
C ASN A 76 3.56 -34.14 11.47
N GLU A 77 3.53 -35.06 10.51
CA GLU A 77 3.75 -34.75 9.09
C GLU A 77 2.65 -33.84 8.53
N PHE A 78 1.38 -34.11 8.84
CA PHE A 78 0.26 -33.27 8.44
C PHE A 78 0.38 -31.86 9.05
N ASN A 79 0.65 -31.76 10.34
CA ASN A 79 0.83 -30.47 11.02
C ASN A 79 2.01 -29.69 10.45
N ALA A 80 3.10 -30.35 10.08
CA ALA A 80 4.25 -29.72 9.42
C ALA A 80 3.85 -29.14 8.05
N LYS A 81 3.07 -29.87 7.25
CA LYS A 81 2.54 -29.39 5.95
C LYS A 81 1.64 -28.17 6.12
N VAL A 82 0.69 -28.21 7.06
CA VAL A 82 -0.19 -27.08 7.35
C VAL A 82 0.61 -25.86 7.83
N SER A 83 1.55 -26.06 8.75
CA SER A 83 2.41 -24.99 9.27
C SER A 83 3.25 -24.33 8.17
N HIS A 84 3.84 -25.13 7.28
CA HIS A 84 4.60 -24.65 6.14
C HIS A 84 3.75 -23.75 5.23
N VAL A 85 2.57 -24.20 4.83
CA VAL A 85 1.66 -23.42 3.98
C VAL A 85 1.19 -22.13 4.66
N ARG A 86 0.86 -22.17 5.96
CA ARG A 86 0.54 -20.97 6.73
C ARG A 86 1.68 -19.96 6.73
N LYS A 87 2.92 -20.42 6.87
CA LYS A 87 4.12 -19.57 6.80
C LYS A 87 4.29 -18.94 5.41
N GLU A 88 4.11 -19.71 4.34
CA GLU A 88 4.18 -19.19 2.98
C GLU A 88 3.13 -18.11 2.70
N ILE A 89 1.89 -18.32 3.14
CA ILE A 89 0.81 -17.34 3.03
C ILE A 89 1.16 -16.06 3.80
N GLN A 90 1.70 -16.19 5.02
CA GLN A 90 2.10 -15.04 5.81
C GLN A 90 3.22 -14.25 5.12
N ILE A 91 4.23 -14.93 4.57
CA ILE A 91 5.31 -14.29 3.81
C ILE A 91 4.75 -13.52 2.60
N LYS A 92 3.81 -14.12 1.85
CA LYS A 92 3.16 -13.47 0.71
C LYS A 92 2.40 -12.21 1.14
N LYS A 93 1.61 -12.28 2.23
CA LYS A 93 0.89 -11.11 2.76
C LYS A 93 1.84 -9.98 3.16
N THR A 94 2.89 -10.31 3.91
CA THR A 94 3.89 -9.30 4.34
C THR A 94 4.63 -8.69 3.15
N LYS A 95 5.01 -9.48 2.15
CA LYS A 95 5.61 -8.93 0.92
C LYS A 95 4.67 -8.00 0.17
N LEU A 96 3.39 -8.36 0.07
CA LEU A 96 2.39 -7.50 -0.57
C LEU A 96 2.20 -6.18 0.17
N GLU A 97 2.15 -6.22 1.51
CA GLU A 97 2.07 -5.02 2.35
C GLU A 97 3.29 -4.11 2.18
N GLN A 98 4.50 -4.69 2.15
CA GLN A 98 5.74 -3.95 1.93
C GLN A 98 5.75 -3.30 0.53
N ALA A 99 5.44 -4.06 -0.51
CA ALA A 99 5.38 -3.56 -1.88
C ALA A 99 4.34 -2.46 -2.05
N HIS A 100 3.20 -2.57 -1.37
CA HIS A 100 2.17 -1.53 -1.34
C HIS A 100 2.68 -0.24 -0.66
N ALA A 101 3.35 -0.36 0.49
CA ALA A 101 3.91 0.79 1.20
C ALA A 101 5.00 1.51 0.38
N GLU A 102 5.89 0.75 -0.27
CA GLU A 102 6.92 1.29 -1.18
C GLU A 102 6.28 2.04 -2.36
N ALA A 103 5.26 1.45 -2.98
CA ALA A 103 4.53 2.08 -4.08
C ALA A 103 3.87 3.39 -3.65
N MET A 104 3.21 3.41 -2.49
CA MET A 104 2.61 4.62 -1.92
C MET A 104 3.66 5.69 -1.60
N SER A 105 4.81 5.30 -1.05
CA SER A 105 5.93 6.23 -0.78
C SER A 105 6.39 6.89 -2.07
N ARG A 106 6.49 6.13 -3.16
CA ARG A 106 6.91 6.68 -4.45
C ARG A 106 5.95 7.74 -5.00
N VAL A 107 4.64 7.53 -4.84
CA VAL A 107 3.63 8.53 -5.21
C VAL A 107 3.78 9.78 -4.34
N HIS A 108 3.98 9.61 -3.04
CA HIS A 108 4.15 10.71 -2.10
C HIS A 108 5.40 11.55 -2.41
N GLU A 109 6.56 10.92 -2.61
CA GLU A 109 7.81 11.59 -3.02
C GLU A 109 7.64 12.40 -4.31
N THR A 110 6.96 11.81 -5.30
CA THR A 110 6.69 12.47 -6.58
C THR A 110 5.79 13.70 -6.37
N THR A 111 4.78 13.58 -5.50
CA THR A 111 3.88 14.68 -5.14
C THR A 111 4.63 15.82 -4.46
N ILE A 112 5.50 15.52 -3.49
CA ILE A 112 6.33 16.52 -2.81
C ILE A 112 7.30 17.20 -3.78
N THR A 113 7.89 16.44 -4.71
CA THR A 113 8.76 16.98 -5.75
C THR A 113 8.01 17.99 -6.62
N ILE A 114 6.80 17.65 -7.07
CA ILE A 114 5.94 18.55 -7.86
C ILE A 114 5.59 19.81 -7.07
N ILE A 115 5.20 19.67 -5.80
CA ILE A 115 4.88 20.83 -4.94
C ILE A 115 6.09 21.74 -4.80
N SER A 116 7.29 21.16 -4.64
CA SER A 116 8.55 21.93 -4.53
C SER A 116 8.85 22.70 -5.81
N GLU A 117 8.70 22.08 -6.98
CA GLU A 117 8.89 22.75 -8.27
C GLU A 117 7.88 23.89 -8.50
N LEU A 118 6.61 23.69 -8.10
CA LEU A 118 5.61 24.75 -8.18
C LEU A 118 5.91 25.88 -7.19
N ALA A 119 6.45 25.56 -6.01
CA ALA A 119 6.90 26.56 -5.06
C ALA A 119 8.04 27.41 -5.63
N GLU A 120 9.02 26.80 -6.29
CA GLU A 120 10.08 27.54 -7.00
C GLU A 120 9.50 28.38 -8.16
N LYS A 121 8.67 27.78 -9.01
CA LYS A 121 8.04 28.44 -10.18
C LYS A 121 7.25 29.70 -9.81
N TYR A 122 6.54 29.68 -8.68
CA TYR A 122 5.69 30.78 -8.23
C TYR A 122 6.32 31.65 -7.13
N ASN A 123 7.59 31.41 -6.80
CA ASN A 123 8.32 32.03 -5.68
C ASN A 123 7.54 31.93 -4.36
N LEU A 124 6.94 30.77 -4.08
CA LEU A 124 6.26 30.48 -2.82
C LEU A 124 7.30 30.22 -1.73
N ASN A 125 7.01 30.72 -0.54
CA ASN A 125 7.82 30.48 0.65
C ASN A 125 7.27 29.33 1.49
N LEU A 126 5.97 29.02 1.33
CA LEU A 126 5.27 28.01 2.13
C LEU A 126 4.09 27.42 1.37
N VAL A 127 3.91 26.11 1.47
CA VAL A 127 2.71 25.41 1.04
C VAL A 127 2.09 24.75 2.28
N ILE A 128 0.82 25.05 2.55
CA ILE A 128 0.12 24.58 3.74
C ILE A 128 -0.89 23.51 3.35
N PRO A 129 -0.98 22.37 4.06
CA PRO A 129 -2.04 21.40 3.86
C PRO A 129 -3.43 22.02 4.08
N SER A 130 -4.37 21.76 3.15
CA SER A 130 -5.76 22.27 3.24
C SER A 130 -6.45 21.93 4.57
N ALA A 131 -6.14 20.77 5.16
CA ALA A 131 -6.68 20.31 6.44
C ALA A 131 -6.40 21.26 7.62
N GLN A 132 -5.38 22.13 7.51
CA GLN A 132 -5.02 23.11 8.55
C GLN A 132 -5.55 24.52 8.25
N VAL A 133 -6.28 24.69 7.14
CA VAL A 133 -6.71 25.98 6.63
C VAL A 133 -8.23 26.06 6.61
N LEU A 134 -8.80 26.96 7.41
CA LEU A 134 -10.26 27.17 7.44
C LEU A 134 -10.79 27.83 6.16
N TYR A 135 -10.00 28.73 5.55
CA TYR A 135 -10.36 29.44 4.33
C TYR A 135 -9.09 29.89 3.59
N ALA A 136 -9.05 29.64 2.29
CA ALA A 136 -8.08 30.22 1.37
C ALA A 136 -8.79 30.64 0.08
N LYS A 137 -8.32 31.72 -0.55
CA LYS A 137 -8.79 32.08 -1.89
C LYS A 137 -8.39 30.98 -2.87
N ASN A 138 -9.26 30.70 -3.84
CA ASN A 138 -9.03 29.61 -4.81
C ASN A 138 -7.74 29.77 -5.61
N ASN A 139 -7.30 31.01 -5.87
CA ASN A 139 -6.04 31.29 -6.56
C ASN A 139 -4.77 30.95 -5.74
N LEU A 140 -4.91 30.62 -4.45
CA LEU A 140 -3.83 30.10 -3.63
C LEU A 140 -3.82 28.57 -3.60
N ASN A 141 -4.82 27.90 -4.17
CA ASN A 141 -4.93 26.46 -4.16
C ASN A 141 -4.24 25.85 -5.39
N ILE A 142 -3.18 25.08 -5.17
CA ILE A 142 -2.39 24.41 -6.22
C ILE A 142 -2.78 22.95 -6.46
N THR A 143 -3.78 22.43 -5.73
CA THR A 143 -4.19 21.01 -5.73
C THR A 143 -4.38 20.47 -7.14
N SER A 144 -5.18 21.15 -7.97
CA SER A 144 -5.47 20.69 -9.33
C SER A 144 -4.24 20.66 -10.23
N GLU A 145 -3.32 21.64 -10.09
CA GLU A 145 -2.08 21.69 -10.88
C GLU A 145 -1.14 20.55 -10.45
N VAL A 146 -1.03 20.29 -9.14
CA VAL A 146 -0.25 19.16 -8.62
C VAL A 146 -0.82 17.83 -9.10
N THR A 147 -2.14 17.61 -9.02
CA THR A 147 -2.79 16.38 -9.49
C THR A 147 -2.56 16.17 -10.98
N PHE A 148 -2.66 17.23 -11.80
CA PHE A 148 -2.40 17.15 -13.23
C PHE A 148 -0.95 16.73 -13.51
N MET A 149 0.02 17.40 -12.90
CA MET A 149 1.45 17.06 -13.07
C MET A 149 1.78 15.66 -12.55
N LEU A 150 1.16 15.22 -11.47
CA LEU A 150 1.33 13.88 -10.92
C LEU A 150 0.86 12.83 -11.93
N ASN A 151 -0.31 13.04 -12.53
CA ASN A 151 -0.88 12.14 -13.53
C ASN A 151 -0.07 12.10 -14.84
N GLU A 152 0.59 13.19 -15.20
CA GLU A 152 1.50 13.21 -16.37
C GLU A 152 2.79 12.43 -16.10
N ARG A 153 3.36 12.56 -14.89
CA ARG A 153 4.65 11.94 -14.53
C ARG A 153 4.54 10.50 -14.10
N LEU A 154 3.47 10.15 -13.40
CA LEU A 154 3.32 8.86 -12.73
C LEU A 154 1.94 8.29 -13.05
N LYS A 155 1.87 7.65 -14.22
CA LYS A 155 0.66 6.96 -14.70
C LYS A 155 0.46 5.61 -14.03
N GLU A 156 1.57 4.95 -13.71
CA GLU A 156 1.58 3.63 -13.07
C GLU A 156 2.69 3.56 -12.02
N VAL A 157 2.48 2.71 -11.02
CA VAL A 157 3.50 2.34 -10.04
C VAL A 157 3.69 0.83 -10.09
N THR A 158 4.94 0.41 -10.18
CA THR A 158 5.31 -1.00 -10.15
C THR A 158 5.16 -1.53 -8.73
N ILE A 159 4.47 -2.66 -8.58
CA ILE A 159 4.43 -3.41 -7.32
C ILE A 159 5.49 -4.50 -7.39
N ASN A 160 6.50 -4.40 -6.54
CA ASN A 160 7.54 -5.41 -6.43
C ASN A 160 7.11 -6.50 -5.44
N TYR A 161 6.29 -7.44 -5.91
CA TYR A 161 5.69 -8.54 -5.14
C TYR A 161 6.31 -9.90 -5.48
#